data_AF-A0A6S7KT25-F1
#
_entry.id   AF-A0A6S7KT25-F1
#
_cell.length_a   1.000
_cell.length_b   1.000
_cell.length_c   1.000
_cell.angle_alpha   90.00
_cell.angle_beta   90.00
_cell.angle_gamma   90.00
#
_symmetry.space_group_name_H-M   'P 1'
#
loop_
_entity.id
_entity.type
_entity.pdbx_description
1 polymer ?
#
loop_
_entity_poly.entity_id
_entity_poly.type
_entity_poly.pdbx_seq_one_letter_code
_entity_poly.pdbx_strand_id
1 'polypeptide(L)'
;MAESQSFDFSTYDQDPSSPIPSNRNARNYVISKGPCQPKDFTFPRNSNGRRFLTAWYENFKWLEYSKKTDRAFCFFCRTFNRQMCSRSEKAFITDGFSNWKKPKTFTTHQNSDGHRLASEGYSIWLKQKPIDQQLDEHAKIRASEKEIE
;
A
#
# COMPACT_ATOMS: atom_id res chain seq x y z
N MET A 1 -10.60 -24.98 -26.66
CA MET A 1 -11.08 -24.48 -25.35
C MET A 1 -9.99 -23.53 -24.86
N ALA A 2 -10.28 -22.25 -24.71
CA ALA A 2 -9.29 -21.28 -24.26
C ALA A 2 -9.09 -21.47 -22.75
N GLU A 3 -7.90 -21.90 -22.34
CA GLU A 3 -7.49 -21.83 -20.94
C GLU A 3 -7.64 -20.39 -20.47
N SER A 4 -8.50 -20.17 -19.48
CA SER A 4 -8.49 -18.95 -18.71
C SER A 4 -7.07 -18.80 -18.15
N GLN A 5 -6.27 -17.91 -18.73
CA GLN A 5 -4.97 -17.56 -18.17
C GLN A 5 -5.22 -17.03 -16.76
N SER A 6 -5.06 -17.90 -15.77
CA SER A 6 -5.05 -17.52 -14.37
C SER A 6 -3.93 -16.51 -14.22
N PHE A 7 -4.31 -15.29 -13.86
CA PHE A 7 -3.35 -14.23 -13.63
C PHE A 7 -2.45 -14.64 -12.46
N ASP A 8 -1.22 -15.03 -12.75
CA ASP A 8 -0.30 -15.54 -11.74
C ASP A 8 0.18 -14.40 -10.86
N PHE A 9 -0.45 -14.32 -9.69
CA PHE A 9 -0.16 -13.31 -8.71
C PHE A 9 1.28 -13.42 -8.17
N SER A 10 1.88 -14.62 -8.20
CA SER A 10 3.21 -14.86 -7.64
C SER A 10 4.34 -14.11 -8.37
N THR A 11 4.07 -13.62 -9.59
CA THR A 11 5.04 -12.85 -10.39
C THR A 11 5.20 -11.41 -9.92
N TYR A 12 4.28 -10.88 -9.09
CA TYR A 12 4.35 -9.49 -8.64
C TYR A 12 5.27 -9.32 -7.45
N ASP A 13 6.38 -8.64 -7.72
CA ASP A 13 7.29 -8.12 -6.72
C ASP A 13 6.59 -7.10 -5.80
N GLN A 14 6.39 -7.49 -4.54
CA GLN A 14 5.76 -6.65 -3.52
C GLN A 14 6.73 -5.59 -2.94
N ASP A 15 7.94 -5.47 -3.48
CA ASP A 15 8.87 -4.45 -3.01
C ASP A 15 8.35 -3.03 -3.33
N PRO A 16 8.37 -2.11 -2.36
CA PRO A 16 7.89 -0.74 -2.55
C PRO A 16 8.61 0.11 -3.62
N SER A 17 9.79 -0.30 -4.06
CA SER A 17 10.46 0.38 -5.18
C SER A 17 9.87 0.03 -6.55
N SER A 18 9.07 -1.04 -6.63
CA SER A 18 8.42 -1.46 -7.87
C SER A 18 7.19 -0.60 -8.19
N PRO A 19 6.91 -0.30 -9.46
CA PRO A 19 5.77 0.52 -9.85
C PRO A 19 4.45 -0.20 -9.54
N ILE A 20 3.42 0.56 -9.16
CA ILE A 20 2.08 0.01 -8.98
C ILE A 20 1.54 -0.45 -10.34
N PRO A 21 1.03 -1.69 -10.46
CA PRO A 21 0.51 -2.19 -11.73
C PRO A 21 -0.66 -1.35 -12.25
N SER A 22 -0.74 -1.15 -13.56
CA SER A 22 -1.88 -0.50 -14.21
C SER A 22 -3.12 -1.41 -14.28
N ASN A 23 -2.92 -2.72 -14.34
CA ASN A 23 -4.00 -3.70 -14.33
C ASN A 23 -4.78 -3.65 -13.00
N ARG A 24 -6.11 -3.57 -13.09
CA ARG A 24 -6.99 -3.43 -11.92
C ARG A 24 -6.86 -4.58 -10.91
N ASN A 25 -6.82 -5.82 -11.37
CA ASN A 25 -6.76 -7.00 -10.50
C ASN A 25 -5.40 -7.07 -9.79
N ALA A 26 -4.33 -6.83 -10.56
CA ALA A 26 -2.97 -6.74 -10.04
C ALA A 26 -2.82 -5.65 -8.97
N ARG A 27 -3.31 -4.44 -9.28
CA ARG A 27 -3.33 -3.32 -8.35
C ARG A 27 -4.11 -3.63 -7.08
N ASN A 28 -5.31 -4.22 -7.22
CA ASN A 28 -6.17 -4.54 -6.08
C ASN A 28 -5.54 -5.54 -5.12
N TYR A 29 -4.82 -6.54 -5.62
CA TYR A 29 -4.09 -7.43 -4.71
C TYR A 29 -2.92 -6.74 -4.03
N VAL A 30 -2.14 -5.89 -4.72
CA VAL A 30 -1.05 -5.14 -4.06
C VAL A 30 -1.65 -4.31 -2.92
N ILE A 31 -2.82 -3.70 -3.16
CA ILE A 31 -3.55 -2.97 -2.13
C ILE A 31 -4.02 -3.91 -1.00
N SER A 32 -4.49 -5.12 -1.32
CA SER A 32 -4.99 -6.09 -0.32
C SER A 32 -3.90 -6.69 0.57
N LYS A 33 -2.64 -6.73 0.10
CA LYS A 33 -1.49 -7.11 0.93
C LYS A 33 -1.11 -6.05 1.96
N GLY A 34 -1.53 -4.81 1.75
CA GLY A 34 -1.22 -3.71 2.64
C GLY A 34 0.25 -3.28 2.62
N PRO A 35 0.66 -2.40 3.54
CA PRO A 35 2.01 -1.85 3.61
C PRO A 35 3.09 -2.92 3.81
N CYS A 36 4.14 -2.91 2.99
CA CYS A 36 5.30 -3.78 3.15
C CYS A 36 6.21 -3.32 4.31
N GLN A 37 6.11 -4.02 5.45
CA GLN A 37 6.79 -3.68 6.71
C GLN A 37 7.65 -4.84 7.24
N PRO A 38 8.81 -5.13 6.63
CA PRO A 38 9.69 -6.19 7.11
C PRO A 38 10.22 -5.87 8.52
N LYS A 39 9.96 -6.76 9.49
CA LYS A 39 10.47 -6.62 10.86
C LYS A 39 11.71 -7.47 11.11
N ASP A 40 11.73 -8.67 10.53
CA ASP A 40 12.86 -9.60 10.60
C ASP A 40 13.86 -9.32 9.47
N PHE A 41 14.42 -8.12 9.46
CA PHE A 41 15.38 -7.68 8.46
C PHE A 41 16.48 -6.82 9.08
N THR A 42 17.72 -7.08 8.69
CA THR A 42 18.85 -6.23 9.11
C THR A 42 18.95 -5.03 8.19
N PHE A 43 18.42 -3.90 8.64
CA PHE A 43 18.48 -2.64 7.90
C PHE A 43 19.94 -2.17 7.76
N PRO A 44 20.40 -1.87 6.52
CA PRO A 44 21.75 -1.40 6.26
C PRO A 44 21.97 -0.03 6.91
N ARG A 45 23.24 0.28 7.19
CA ARG A 45 23.65 1.61 7.66
C ARG A 45 24.17 2.41 6.48
N ASN A 46 23.76 3.67 6.39
CA ASN A 46 24.38 4.62 5.47
C ASN A 46 25.78 5.04 5.96
N SER A 47 26.47 5.86 5.16
CA SER A 47 27.82 6.38 5.47
C SER A 47 27.94 7.12 6.81
N ASN A 48 26.82 7.63 7.35
CA ASN A 48 26.77 8.29 8.66
C ASN A 48 26.41 7.32 9.80
N GLY A 49 26.45 6.02 9.56
CA GLY A 49 26.09 4.98 10.53
C GLY A 49 24.61 4.91 10.86
N ARG A 50 23.74 5.67 10.18
CA ARG A 50 22.28 5.68 10.43
C ARG A 50 21.58 4.64 9.59
N ARG A 51 20.48 4.07 10.09
CA ARG A 51 19.63 3.10 9.40
C ARG A 51 18.15 3.41 9.60
N PHE A 52 17.30 2.78 8.81
CA PHE A 52 15.87 2.73 9.08
C PHE A 52 15.59 2.08 10.45
N LEU A 53 14.59 2.58 11.17
CA LEU A 53 14.17 2.06 12.48
C LEU A 53 12.78 1.45 12.39
N THR A 54 12.66 0.18 12.79
CA THR A 54 11.38 -0.56 12.82
C THR A 54 10.32 0.09 13.70
N ALA A 55 10.72 0.78 14.77
CA ALA A 55 9.83 1.55 15.65
C ALA A 55 9.02 2.63 14.90
N TRP A 56 9.46 3.06 13.72
CA TRP A 56 8.68 3.99 12.90
C TRP A 56 7.39 3.37 12.37
N TYR A 57 7.31 2.04 12.17
CA TYR A 57 6.08 1.37 11.77
C TYR A 57 4.97 1.44 12.82
N GLU A 58 5.32 1.62 14.10
CA GLU A 58 4.33 1.76 15.17
C GLU A 58 3.57 3.08 15.03
N ASN A 59 4.29 4.15 14.70
CA ASN A 59 3.78 5.51 14.59
C ASN A 59 3.21 5.82 13.19
N PHE A 60 3.75 5.18 12.15
CA PHE A 60 3.41 5.47 10.75
C PHE A 60 2.94 4.20 10.05
N LYS A 61 1.65 3.87 10.17
CA LYS A 61 1.06 2.63 9.61
C LYS A 61 1.15 2.54 8.09
N TRP A 62 1.22 3.69 7.42
CA TRP A 62 1.38 3.81 5.97
C TRP A 62 2.81 3.58 5.47
N LEU A 63 3.80 3.56 6.38
CA LEU A 63 5.21 3.51 6.04
C LEU A 63 5.58 2.12 5.53
N GLU A 64 6.21 2.09 4.37
CA GLU A 64 6.77 0.87 3.79
C GLU A 64 8.28 1.00 3.64
N TYR A 65 8.96 -0.15 3.51
CA TYR A 65 10.39 -0.16 3.25
C TYR A 65 10.75 -1.13 2.12
N SER A 66 11.56 -0.63 1.19
CA SER A 66 12.16 -1.42 0.12
C SER A 66 13.48 -2.01 0.57
N LYS A 67 13.56 -3.34 0.61
CA LYS A 67 14.82 -4.06 0.86
C LYS A 67 15.79 -3.88 -0.30
N LYS A 68 15.27 -3.74 -1.53
CA LYS A 68 16.07 -3.60 -2.74
C LYS A 68 16.81 -2.26 -2.81
N THR A 69 16.16 -1.19 -2.37
CA THR A 69 16.68 0.18 -2.56
C THR A 69 17.14 0.86 -1.26
N ASP A 70 16.92 0.24 -0.08
CA ASP A 70 17.15 0.87 1.23
C ASP A 70 16.44 2.23 1.34
N ARG A 71 15.14 2.22 1.01
CA ARG A 71 14.32 3.43 0.99
C ARG A 71 12.93 3.17 1.55
N ALA A 72 12.40 4.19 2.20
CA ALA A 72 11.06 4.20 2.75
C ALA A 72 10.07 4.88 1.79
N PHE A 73 8.86 4.36 1.75
CA PHE A 73 7.79 4.84 0.88
C PHE A 73 6.49 4.99 1.67
N CYS A 74 5.50 5.65 1.06
CA CYS A 74 4.14 5.71 1.59
C CYS A 74 3.21 4.85 0.76
N PHE A 75 2.68 3.79 1.38
CA PHE A 75 1.76 2.85 0.77
C PHE A 75 0.53 3.56 0.20
N PHE A 76 -0.14 4.37 1.03
CA PHE A 76 -1.36 5.08 0.64
C PHE A 76 -1.10 5.98 -0.55
N CYS A 77 -0.07 6.82 -0.48
CA CYS A 77 0.27 7.73 -1.56
C CYS A 77 0.66 6.99 -2.84
N ARG A 78 1.45 5.91 -2.77
CA ARG A 78 1.79 5.13 -3.97
C ARG A 78 0.58 4.52 -4.66
N THR A 79 -0.38 4.03 -3.88
CA THR A 79 -1.53 3.27 -4.39
C THR A 79 -2.74 4.14 -4.76
N PHE A 80 -2.95 5.29 -4.12
CA PHE A 80 -4.12 6.17 -4.29
C PHE A 80 -3.79 7.60 -4.73
N ASN A 81 -2.59 7.84 -5.27
CA ASN A 81 -2.23 9.17 -5.78
C ASN A 81 -3.23 9.68 -6.83
N ARG A 82 -3.67 10.94 -6.68
CA ARG A 82 -4.62 11.62 -7.59
C ARG A 82 -3.98 12.80 -8.34
N GLN A 83 -2.70 12.69 -8.72
CA GLN A 83 -1.96 13.63 -9.60
C GLN A 83 -1.43 14.94 -8.99
N MET A 84 -1.47 15.14 -7.68
CA MET A 84 -0.76 16.26 -7.04
C MET A 84 0.54 15.74 -6.42
N CYS A 85 1.69 16.08 -7.00
CA CYS A 85 2.99 15.69 -6.46
C CYS A 85 3.97 16.87 -6.43
N SER A 86 3.97 17.56 -5.29
CA SER A 86 5.10 18.34 -4.84
C SER A 86 6.37 17.47 -4.79
N ARG A 87 7.56 18.10 -4.82
CA ARG A 87 8.84 17.38 -4.71
C ARG A 87 8.94 16.56 -3.41
N SER A 88 8.34 17.05 -2.33
CA SER A 88 8.25 16.35 -1.04
C SER A 88 7.40 15.07 -1.10
N GLU A 89 6.37 15.05 -1.93
CA GLU A 89 5.53 13.85 -2.12
C GLU A 89 6.24 12.80 -2.99
N LYS A 90 7.01 13.23 -3.99
CA LYS A 90 7.82 12.31 -4.83
C LYS A 90 8.78 11.45 -4.00
N ALA A 91 9.35 12.01 -2.93
CA ALA A 91 10.23 11.28 -2.02
C ALA A 91 9.55 10.07 -1.36
N PHE A 92 8.23 10.07 -1.19
CA PHE A 92 7.48 8.95 -0.59
C PHE A 92 6.74 8.10 -1.63
N ILE A 93 6.77 8.47 -2.90
CA ILE A 93 6.00 7.81 -3.96
C ILE A 93 6.92 7.13 -4.97
N THR A 94 7.79 7.89 -5.62
CA THR A 94 8.63 7.41 -6.73
C THR A 94 10.08 7.23 -6.30
N ASP A 95 10.64 8.23 -5.61
CA ASP A 95 12.08 8.28 -5.40
C ASP A 95 12.47 7.44 -4.19
N GLY A 96 11.62 7.40 -3.16
CA GLY A 96 11.92 6.75 -1.89
C GLY A 96 12.78 7.63 -0.96
N PHE A 97 12.43 7.61 0.32
CA PHE A 97 13.06 8.40 1.36
C PHE A 97 14.16 7.59 2.06
N SER A 98 15.38 8.13 2.12
CA SER A 98 16.52 7.51 2.84
C SER A 98 17.23 8.45 3.81
N ASN A 99 16.67 9.64 4.07
CA ASN A 99 17.29 10.61 4.97
C ASN A 99 16.96 10.30 6.43
N TRP A 100 17.57 9.25 6.97
CA TRP A 100 17.39 8.77 8.35
C TRP A 100 17.74 9.80 9.44
N LYS A 101 18.42 10.92 9.10
CA LYS A 101 18.69 12.04 10.01
C LYS A 101 17.44 12.88 10.30
N LYS A 102 16.43 12.84 9.43
CA LYS A 102 15.24 13.71 9.50
C LYS A 102 13.94 12.90 9.62
N PRO A 103 13.74 12.11 10.70
CA PRO A 103 12.51 11.32 10.86
C PRO A 103 11.25 12.20 11.01
N LYS A 104 11.39 13.46 11.44
CA LYS A 104 10.28 14.44 11.47
C LYS A 104 9.61 14.64 10.10
N THR A 105 10.32 14.35 9.01
CA THR A 105 9.75 14.40 7.66
C THR A 105 8.59 13.40 7.48
N PHE A 106 8.56 12.29 8.22
CA PHE A 106 7.40 11.38 8.21
C PHE A 106 6.15 12.05 8.78
N THR A 107 6.28 12.78 9.90
CA THR A 107 5.16 13.54 10.48
C THR A 107 4.69 14.64 9.53
N THR A 108 5.63 15.39 8.92
CA THR A 108 5.27 16.41 7.93
C THR A 108 4.54 15.80 6.73
N HIS A 109 5.01 14.66 6.23
CA HIS A 109 4.34 13.94 5.13
C HIS A 109 2.94 13.47 5.53
N GLN A 110 2.79 12.84 6.69
CA GLN A 110 1.50 12.35 7.18
C GLN A 110 0.44 13.45 7.27
N ASN A 111 0.85 14.67 7.59
CA ASN A 111 -0.04 15.83 7.70
C ASN A 111 -0.26 16.58 6.37
N SER A 112 0.32 16.10 5.26
CA SER A 112 0.12 16.71 3.94
C SER A 112 -1.24 16.36 3.34
N ASP A 113 -1.76 17.25 2.48
CA ASP A 113 -3.03 17.03 1.80
C ASP A 113 -3.01 15.80 0.89
N GLY A 114 -1.91 15.56 0.16
CA GLY A 114 -1.77 14.37 -0.67
C GLY A 114 -1.81 13.08 0.14
N HIS A 115 -1.21 13.07 1.34
CA HIS A 115 -1.31 11.93 2.25
C HIS A 115 -2.73 11.72 2.76
N ARG A 116 -3.42 12.78 3.19
CA ARG A 116 -4.79 12.72 3.68
C ARG A 116 -5.76 12.20 2.62
N LEU A 117 -5.71 12.76 1.41
CA LEU A 117 -6.55 12.32 0.29
C LEU A 117 -6.28 10.86 -0.10
N ALA A 118 -5.02 10.44 -0.09
CA ALA A 118 -4.66 9.06 -0.37
C ALA A 118 -5.13 8.10 0.75
N SER A 119 -5.05 8.53 2.01
CA SER A 119 -5.54 7.79 3.17
C SER A 119 -7.05 7.61 3.14
N GLU A 120 -7.79 8.66 2.74
CA GLU A 120 -9.22 8.58 2.50
C GLU A 120 -9.55 7.61 1.36
N GLY A 121 -8.79 7.66 0.26
CA GLY A 121 -8.92 6.72 -0.85
C GLY A 121 -8.74 5.26 -0.42
N TYR A 122 -7.73 4.98 0.40
CA TYR A 122 -7.53 3.64 0.98
C TYR A 122 -8.65 3.24 1.94
N SER A 123 -9.11 4.17 2.78
CA SER A 123 -10.23 3.93 3.71
C SER A 123 -11.53 3.61 2.98
N ILE A 124 -11.79 4.29 1.86
CA ILE A 124 -12.93 4.01 0.98
C ILE A 124 -12.76 2.62 0.35
N TRP A 125 -11.57 2.29 -0.15
CA TRP A 125 -11.28 0.98 -0.73
C TRP A 125 -11.50 -0.16 0.26
N LEU A 126 -11.06 -0.02 1.52
CA LEU A 126 -11.30 -1.00 2.58
C LEU A 126 -12.79 -1.21 2.89
N LYS A 127 -13.59 -0.15 2.79
CA LYS A 127 -15.05 -0.20 3.02
C LYS A 127 -15.81 -0.82 1.84
N GLN A 128 -15.24 -0.77 0.64
CA GLN A 128 -15.85 -1.38 -0.53
C GLN A 128 -15.62 -2.89 -0.50
N LYS A 129 -16.68 -3.65 -0.22
CA LYS A 129 -16.67 -5.09 -0.49
C LYS A 129 -16.59 -5.29 -2.02
N PRO A 130 -15.79 -6.22 -2.52
CA PRO A 130 -15.79 -6.54 -3.94
C PRO A 130 -17.18 -7.06 -4.34
N ILE A 131 -17.58 -6.82 -5.60
CA ILE A 131 -18.96 -7.01 -6.07
C ILE A 131 -19.42 -8.46 -5.92
N ASP A 132 -18.52 -9.41 -6.18
CA ASP A 132 -18.70 -10.84 -5.94
C ASP A 132 -19.12 -11.12 -4.49
N GLN A 133 -18.44 -10.52 -3.51
CA GLN A 133 -18.79 -10.67 -2.10
C GLN A 133 -20.16 -10.04 -1.76
N GLN A 134 -20.55 -8.95 -2.42
CA GLN A 134 -21.88 -8.35 -2.25
C GLN A 134 -22.98 -9.23 -2.85
N LEU A 135 -22.73 -9.84 -4.03
CA LEU A 135 -23.66 -10.76 -4.69
C LEU A 135 -23.88 -12.04 -3.86
N ASP A 136 -22.82 -12.59 -3.28
CA ASP A 136 -22.90 -13.77 -2.42
C ASP A 136 -23.70 -13.51 -1.13
N GLU A 137 -23.55 -12.33 -0.51
CA GLU A 137 -24.37 -11.94 0.65
C GLU A 137 -25.84 -11.76 0.26
N HIS A 138 -26.13 -11.10 -0.87
CA HIS A 138 -27.51 -10.91 -1.34
C HIS A 138 -28.17 -12.25 -1.71
N ALA A 139 -27.41 -13.19 -2.28
CA ALA A 139 -27.90 -14.53 -2.58
C ALA A 139 -28.25 -15.31 -1.30
N LYS A 140 -27.45 -15.17 -0.23
CA LYS A 140 -27.70 -15.80 1.07
C LYS A 140 -28.93 -15.23 1.77
N ILE A 141 -29.11 -13.91 1.78
CA ILE A 141 -30.29 -13.25 2.37
C ILE A 141 -31.56 -13.72 1.66
N ARG A 142 -31.56 -13.71 0.32
CA ARG A 142 -32.70 -14.14 -0.48
C ARG A 142 -33.03 -15.63 -0.35
N ALA A 143 -32.03 -16.46 -0.03
CA ALA A 143 -32.25 -17.87 0.27
C ALA A 143 -32.92 -18.03 1.64
N SER A 144 -32.47 -17.31 2.67
CA SER A 144 -33.07 -17.36 4.01
C SER A 144 -34.49 -16.80 4.08
N GLU A 145 -34.82 -15.78 3.27
CA GLU A 145 -36.18 -15.22 3.20
C GLU A 145 -37.20 -16.22 2.63
N LYS A 146 -36.76 -17.16 1.78
CA LYS A 146 -37.61 -18.19 1.17
C LYS A 146 -37.85 -19.41 2.06
N GLU A 147 -37.09 -19.57 3.15
CA GLU A 147 -37.24 -20.69 4.10
C GLU A 147 -38.22 -20.35 5.24
N ILE A 148 -38.70 -19.11 5.31
CA ILE A 148 -39.65 -18.61 6.32
C ILE A 148 -41.10 -18.59 5.77
N GLU A 149 -41.28 -18.84 4.47
CA GLU A 149 -42.58 -18.99 3.78
C GLU A 149 -42.90 -20.47 3.53
#